data_AF-A0A3C0T521-F1
#
_entry.id   AF-A0A3C0T521-F1
#
_cell.length_a   1.000
_cell.length_b   1.000
_cell.length_c   1.000
_cell.angle_alpha   90.00
_cell.angle_beta   90.00
_cell.angle_gamma   90.00
#
_symmetry.space_group_name_H-M   'P 1'
#
loop_
_entity.id
_entity.type
_entity.pdbx_description
1 polymer ?
#
loop_
_entity_poly.entity_id
_entity_poly.type
_entity_poly.pdbx_seq_one_letter_code
_entity_poly.pdbx_strand_id
1 'polypeptide(L)'
;MTLAISCECGKFKADLDTEPLRYTNHLRCYCKDCQRFPHYLGKSDQVLDDNGGTEIVQVMAGNVRIVEGKEHLACVRLTEKGLPRWYASCCNTPIGNAPGLSMPFIGVIHSCLTPSNEIESTFGPVRLESFAGSAIGENRPTGRGLIGGILKMIQIILVSKVSGHGKRHPFFSAETGRPIVKPEIAG
;
A
#
# COMPACT_ATOMS: atom_id res chain seq x y z
N MET A 1 18.34 -0.04 2.69
CA MET A 1 18.09 1.41 2.68
C MET A 1 16.80 1.70 3.45
N THR A 2 16.54 2.94 3.86
CA THR A 2 15.27 3.31 4.50
C THR A 2 14.64 4.42 3.69
N LEU A 3 13.40 4.20 3.23
CA LEU A 3 12.55 5.26 2.69
C LEU A 3 11.61 5.74 3.79
N ALA A 4 11.13 6.97 3.68
CA ALA A 4 10.09 7.47 4.58
C ALA A 4 8.73 7.36 3.91
N ILE A 5 7.72 7.03 4.73
CA ILE A 5 6.30 7.20 4.42
C ILE A 5 5.87 8.47 5.13
N SER A 6 5.46 9.50 4.40
CA SER A 6 5.03 10.77 4.97
C SER A 6 3.73 11.26 4.37
N CYS A 7 2.88 11.86 5.20
CA CYS A 7 1.71 12.58 4.70
C CYS A 7 2.10 13.98 4.19
N GLU A 8 1.24 14.57 3.36
CA GLU A 8 1.49 15.86 2.70
C GLU A 8 1.73 17.00 3.69
N CYS A 9 1.00 17.00 4.82
CA CYS A 9 1.16 18.03 5.86
C CYS A 9 2.27 17.72 6.88
N GLY A 10 3.02 16.62 6.70
CA GLY A 10 4.15 16.23 7.55
C GLY A 10 3.80 15.74 8.96
N LYS A 11 2.52 15.72 9.34
CA LYS A 11 2.08 15.30 10.68
C LYS A 11 2.12 13.79 10.92
N PHE A 12 2.08 12.97 9.86
CA PHE A 12 2.27 11.52 9.93
C PHE A 12 3.59 11.15 9.26
N LYS A 13 4.40 10.36 9.96
CA LYS A 13 5.66 9.83 9.44
C LYS A 13 5.85 8.38 9.88
N ALA A 14 6.36 7.57 8.99
CA ALA A 14 6.82 6.22 9.28
C ALA A 14 8.09 5.91 8.48
N ASP A 15 8.94 5.06 9.02
CA ASP A 15 10.09 4.52 8.32
C ASP A 15 9.69 3.23 7.61
N LEU A 16 10.18 3.04 6.38
CA LEU A 16 10.09 1.81 5.62
C LEU A 16 11.49 1.22 5.44
N ASP A 17 11.76 0.11 6.12
CA ASP A 17 12.93 -0.71 5.83
C ASP A 17 12.75 -1.43 4.49
N THR A 18 13.57 -1.09 3.51
CA THR A 18 13.47 -1.65 2.15
C THR A 18 14.22 -2.97 2.01
N GLU A 19 15.01 -3.38 3.01
CA GLU A 19 15.84 -4.59 2.89
C GLU A 19 15.16 -5.87 3.40
N PRO A 20 15.48 -7.02 2.78
CA PRO A 20 16.18 -7.12 1.50
C PRO A 20 15.22 -6.80 0.33
N LEU A 21 15.67 -6.00 -0.64
CA LEU A 21 14.84 -5.55 -1.79
C LEU A 21 14.18 -6.69 -2.58
N ARG A 22 14.74 -7.91 -2.53
CA ARG A 22 14.16 -9.11 -3.15
C ARG A 22 12.76 -9.45 -2.62
N TYR A 23 12.41 -9.03 -1.40
CA TYR A 23 11.10 -9.21 -0.77
C TYR A 23 10.24 -7.95 -0.88
N THR A 24 10.27 -7.32 -2.05
CA THR A 24 9.38 -6.22 -2.43
C THR A 24 8.76 -6.54 -3.79
N ASN A 25 7.53 -6.09 -4.01
CA ASN A 25 6.82 -6.23 -5.28
C ASN A 25 6.32 -4.87 -5.75
N HIS A 26 6.90 -4.34 -6.82
CA HIS A 26 6.51 -3.08 -7.41
C HIS A 26 5.50 -3.32 -8.55
N LEU A 27 4.27 -2.81 -8.36
CA LEU A 27 3.14 -3.06 -9.24
C LEU A 27 2.29 -1.81 -9.45
N ARG A 28 1.48 -1.82 -10.49
CA ARG A 28 0.36 -0.89 -10.66
C ARG A 28 -0.94 -1.67 -10.70
N CYS A 29 -1.97 -1.18 -10.01
CA CYS A 29 -3.26 -1.86 -9.89
C CYS A 29 -4.38 -0.97 -10.42
N TYR A 30 -5.19 -1.52 -11.32
CA TYR A 30 -6.32 -0.83 -11.96
C TYR A 30 -7.67 -1.34 -11.45
N CYS A 31 -7.73 -2.08 -10.35
CA CYS A 31 -9.02 -2.54 -9.84
C CYS A 31 -9.90 -1.37 -9.38
N LYS A 32 -11.23 -1.55 -9.39
CA LYS A 32 -12.21 -0.51 -9.02
C LYS A 32 -11.94 0.12 -7.66
N ASP A 33 -11.48 -0.66 -6.68
CA ASP A 33 -11.19 -0.14 -5.35
C ASP A 33 -9.88 0.66 -5.29
N CYS A 34 -8.87 0.34 -6.13
CA CYS A 34 -7.66 1.14 -6.23
C CYS A 34 -7.95 2.48 -6.93
N GLN A 35 -8.87 2.50 -7.89
CA GLN A 35 -9.39 3.75 -8.47
C GLN A 35 -10.22 4.56 -7.47
N ARG A 36 -11.17 3.91 -6.78
CA ARG A 36 -12.12 4.59 -5.88
C ARG A 36 -11.46 5.17 -4.63
N PHE A 37 -10.38 4.57 -4.11
CA PHE A 37 -9.77 5.02 -2.86
C PHE A 37 -9.18 6.44 -2.95
N PRO A 38 -8.36 6.79 -3.95
CA PRO A 38 -7.92 8.18 -4.14
C PRO A 38 -9.07 9.16 -4.39
N HIS A 39 -10.11 8.76 -5.12
CA HIS A 39 -11.30 9.60 -5.30
C HIS A 39 -12.02 9.89 -3.97
N TYR A 40 -12.21 8.87 -3.12
CA TYR A 40 -12.80 9.04 -1.78
C TYR A 40 -12.00 10.05 -0.93
N LEU A 41 -10.68 10.08 -1.09
CA LEU A 41 -9.81 11.01 -0.36
C LEU A 41 -9.67 12.40 -1.00
N GLY A 42 -10.21 12.61 -2.20
CA GLY A 42 -9.97 13.83 -2.98
C GLY A 42 -8.52 13.96 -3.46
N LYS A 43 -7.84 12.84 -3.72
CA LYS A 43 -6.42 12.75 -4.08
C LYS A 43 -6.19 12.01 -5.42
N SER A 44 -7.20 11.88 -6.27
CA SER A 44 -7.09 11.18 -7.56
C SER A 44 -5.92 11.67 -8.40
N ASP A 45 -5.80 13.00 -8.53
CA ASP A 45 -4.84 13.63 -9.44
C ASP A 45 -3.38 13.46 -8.98
N GLN A 46 -3.18 13.12 -7.70
CA GLN A 46 -1.85 12.87 -7.11
C GLN A 46 -1.45 11.39 -7.17
N VAL A 47 -2.41 10.48 -7.36
CA VAL A 47 -2.22 9.05 -7.09
C VAL A 47 -2.45 8.19 -8.32
N LEU A 48 -3.47 8.51 -9.11
CA LEU A 48 -3.87 7.76 -10.29
C LEU A 48 -3.05 8.21 -11.49
N ASP A 49 -2.61 7.24 -12.30
CA ASP A 49 -2.16 7.54 -13.66
C ASP A 49 -3.35 7.84 -14.59
N ASP A 50 -3.05 8.23 -15.83
CA ASP A 50 -4.03 8.55 -16.88
C ASP A 50 -5.02 7.40 -17.17
N ASN A 51 -4.69 6.17 -16.78
CA ASN A 51 -5.50 4.97 -16.96
C ASN A 51 -6.19 4.50 -15.67
N GLY A 52 -6.16 5.29 -14.59
CA GLY A 52 -6.74 4.95 -13.29
C GLY A 52 -5.92 3.93 -12.48
N GLY A 53 -4.65 3.74 -12.82
CA GLY A 53 -3.73 2.87 -12.13
C GLY A 53 -3.18 3.50 -10.86
N THR A 54 -3.21 2.77 -9.74
CA THR A 54 -2.48 3.14 -8.53
C THR A 54 -1.17 2.39 -8.48
N GLU A 55 -0.04 3.10 -8.46
CA GLU A 55 1.29 2.52 -8.26
C GLU A 55 1.53 2.20 -6.79
N ILE A 56 1.97 0.96 -6.54
CA ILE A 56 2.03 0.34 -5.22
C ILE A 56 3.33 -0.44 -5.09
N VAL A 57 3.97 -0.33 -3.94
CA VAL A 57 5.06 -1.24 -3.53
C VAL A 57 4.55 -2.12 -2.39
N GLN A 58 4.43 -3.43 -2.64
CA GLN A 58 4.16 -4.38 -1.57
C GLN A 58 5.44 -4.73 -0.82
N VAL A 59 5.37 -4.61 0.50
CA VAL A 59 6.45 -4.90 1.44
C VAL A 59 5.90 -5.69 2.64
N MET A 60 6.78 -6.30 3.42
CA MET A 60 6.37 -6.90 4.70
C MET A 60 5.82 -5.80 5.62
N ALA A 61 4.64 -6.00 6.21
CA ALA A 61 4.02 -4.96 7.04
C ALA A 61 4.88 -4.59 8.26
N GLY A 62 5.64 -5.54 8.80
CA GLY A 62 6.58 -5.32 9.90
C GLY A 62 7.83 -4.53 9.55
N ASN A 63 8.07 -4.23 8.26
CA ASN A 63 9.14 -3.31 7.83
C ASN A 63 8.72 -1.84 7.96
N VAL A 64 7.44 -1.57 8.22
CA VAL A 64 6.94 -0.22 8.47
C VAL A 64 6.98 0.06 9.98
N ARG A 65 7.61 1.17 10.37
CA ARG A 65 7.63 1.66 11.74
C ARG A 65 7.07 3.08 11.79
N ILE A 66 5.89 3.26 12.37
CA ILE A 66 5.31 4.59 12.60
C ILE A 66 6.19 5.33 13.60
N VAL A 67 6.69 6.51 13.23
CA VAL A 67 7.57 7.34 14.07
C VAL A 67 6.86 8.54 14.66
N GLU A 68 5.86 9.09 13.97
CA GLU A 68 5.12 10.29 14.38
C GLU A 68 3.67 10.26 13.86
N GLY A 69 2.73 10.84 14.60
CA GLY A 69 1.37 11.08 14.13
C GLY A 69 0.45 9.86 14.08
N LYS A 70 0.65 8.88 14.96
CA LYS A 70 -0.18 7.66 15.00
C LYS A 70 -1.67 7.98 15.17
N GLU A 71 -1.98 9.05 15.89
CA GLU A 71 -3.32 9.62 16.09
C GLU A 71 -3.98 10.13 14.80
N HIS A 72 -3.18 10.42 13.77
CA HIS A 72 -3.67 10.81 12.44
C HIS A 72 -3.88 9.61 11.52
N LEU A 73 -3.55 8.39 11.94
CA LEU A 73 -3.81 7.20 11.14
C LEU A 73 -5.32 6.93 11.14
N ALA A 74 -5.88 6.75 9.95
CA ALA A 74 -7.28 6.37 9.75
C ALA A 74 -7.39 5.17 8.81
N CYS A 75 -8.53 4.49 8.89
CA CYS A 75 -8.81 3.30 8.10
C CYS A 75 -10.21 3.39 7.50
N VAL A 76 -10.34 2.99 6.23
CA VAL A 76 -11.61 2.88 5.53
C VAL A 76 -11.73 1.52 4.83
N ARG A 77 -12.95 1.03 4.67
CA ARG A 77 -13.31 0.02 3.67
C ARG A 77 -14.30 0.62 2.70
N LEU A 78 -14.06 0.42 1.41
CA LEU A 78 -14.94 0.94 0.35
C LEU A 78 -16.21 0.10 0.14
N THR A 79 -16.24 -1.10 0.72
CA THR A 79 -17.40 -1.98 0.82
C THR A 79 -17.33 -2.69 2.17
N GLU A 80 -18.43 -3.26 2.66
CA GLU A 80 -18.47 -3.93 3.97
C GLU A 80 -17.37 -5.02 4.13
N LYS A 81 -17.14 -5.78 3.05
CA LYS A 81 -16.16 -6.87 2.97
C LYS A 81 -14.83 -6.46 2.31
N GLY A 82 -14.68 -5.18 1.98
CA GLY A 82 -13.51 -4.64 1.29
C GLY A 82 -12.24 -4.69 2.15
N LEU A 83 -11.09 -4.61 1.47
CA LEU A 83 -9.80 -4.56 2.15
C LEU A 83 -9.68 -3.28 3.00
N PRO A 84 -9.12 -3.36 4.22
CA PRO A 84 -8.73 -2.18 4.98
C PRO A 84 -7.72 -1.33 4.21
N ARG A 85 -8.06 -0.05 4.02
CA ARG A 85 -7.22 0.96 3.37
C ARG A 85 -6.88 2.04 4.38
N TRP A 86 -5.60 2.36 4.47
CA TRP A 86 -5.01 3.23 5.47
C TRP A 86 -4.64 4.57 4.85
N TYR A 87 -4.92 5.64 5.58
CA TYR A 87 -4.63 7.01 5.17
C TYR A 87 -4.33 7.89 6.39
N ALA A 88 -3.69 9.03 6.17
CA ALA A 88 -3.50 10.04 7.21
C ALA A 88 -4.68 11.03 7.18
N SER A 89 -5.53 11.03 8.21
CA SER A 89 -6.75 11.85 8.30
C SER A 89 -6.47 13.35 8.41
N CYS A 90 -5.27 13.75 8.79
CA CYS A 90 -4.88 15.16 8.91
C CYS A 90 -4.84 15.92 7.57
N CYS A 91 -4.72 15.21 6.44
CA CYS A 91 -4.72 15.81 5.10
C CYS A 91 -5.22 14.85 4.00
N ASN A 92 -5.86 13.75 4.40
CA ASN A 92 -6.34 12.68 3.53
C ASN A 92 -5.25 12.03 2.66
N THR A 93 -3.96 12.04 3.07
CA THR A 93 -2.91 11.37 2.27
C THR A 93 -3.12 9.85 2.30
N PRO A 94 -3.28 9.19 1.13
CA PRO A 94 -3.36 7.74 1.06
C PRO A 94 -2.01 7.11 1.45
N ILE A 95 -2.05 6.09 2.31
CA ILE A 95 -0.84 5.37 2.73
C ILE A 95 -0.77 4.02 2.02
N GLY A 96 -1.83 3.22 2.08
CA GLY A 96 -1.79 1.88 1.49
C GLY A 96 -2.91 0.95 1.91
N ASN A 97 -2.85 -0.30 1.47
CA ASN A 97 -3.81 -1.34 1.86
C ASN A 97 -3.09 -2.53 2.51
N ALA A 98 -3.64 -3.01 3.62
CA ALA A 98 -3.10 -4.16 4.35
C ALA A 98 -4.25 -5.12 4.69
N PRO A 99 -4.18 -6.39 4.26
CA PRO A 99 -5.27 -7.35 4.44
C PRO A 99 -5.38 -7.94 5.86
N GLY A 100 -4.32 -7.81 6.68
CA GLY A 100 -4.29 -8.23 8.08
C GLY A 100 -3.23 -9.29 8.39
N LEU A 101 -3.24 -9.81 9.62
CA LEU A 101 -2.16 -10.67 10.14
C LEU A 101 -1.98 -12.00 9.39
N SER A 102 -3.02 -12.52 8.75
CA SER A 102 -2.93 -13.77 7.96
C SER A 102 -2.15 -13.60 6.66
N MET A 103 -2.08 -12.37 6.15
CA MET A 103 -1.33 -11.96 4.96
C MET A 103 -0.51 -10.69 5.31
N PRO A 104 0.58 -10.83 6.09
CA PRO A 104 1.27 -9.72 6.76
C PRO A 104 2.18 -8.90 5.82
N PHE A 105 1.58 -8.33 4.78
CA PHE A 105 2.15 -7.35 3.87
C PHE A 105 1.30 -6.08 3.85
N ILE A 106 1.88 -4.97 3.40
CA ILE A 106 1.16 -3.76 3.03
C ILE A 106 1.55 -3.39 1.60
N GLY A 107 0.57 -2.98 0.79
CA GLY A 107 0.83 -2.25 -0.45
C GLY A 107 0.88 -0.76 -0.14
N VAL A 108 2.08 -0.18 -0.12
CA VAL A 108 2.30 1.26 0.11
C VAL A 108 2.10 2.00 -1.21
N ILE A 109 1.31 3.08 -1.18
CA ILE A 109 1.03 3.89 -2.37
C ILE A 109 2.21 4.83 -2.63
N HIS A 110 2.64 4.92 -3.89
CA HIS A 110 3.83 5.66 -4.31
C HIS A 110 3.86 7.12 -3.81
N SER A 111 2.71 7.80 -3.83
CA SER A 111 2.60 9.22 -3.52
C SER A 111 2.96 9.61 -2.07
N CYS A 112 3.01 8.64 -1.16
CA CYS A 112 3.43 8.88 0.23
C CYS A 112 4.88 8.44 0.52
N LEU A 113 5.57 7.84 -0.45
CA LEU A 113 6.97 7.46 -0.34
C LEU A 113 7.88 8.64 -0.67
N THR A 114 8.82 8.92 0.23
CA THR A 114 9.79 10.00 0.10
C THR A 114 11.23 9.48 0.23
N PRO A 115 12.16 9.95 -0.61
CA PRO A 115 11.93 10.87 -1.73
C PRO A 115 11.31 10.15 -2.95
N SER A 116 10.34 10.79 -3.61
CA SER A 116 9.51 10.16 -4.65
C SER A 116 10.30 9.79 -5.92
N ASN A 117 11.37 10.55 -6.24
CA ASN A 117 12.27 10.26 -7.36
C ASN A 117 13.12 9.00 -7.16
N GLU A 118 13.14 8.41 -5.96
CA GLU A 118 13.93 7.22 -5.67
C GLU A 118 13.13 5.91 -5.74
N ILE A 119 11.81 5.95 -5.97
CA ILE A 119 10.96 4.75 -5.94
C ILE A 119 11.42 3.73 -7.00
N GLU A 120 11.56 4.15 -8.26
CA GLU A 120 12.00 3.25 -9.34
C GLU A 120 13.48 2.82 -9.16
N SER A 121 14.38 3.72 -8.73
CA SER A 121 15.77 3.34 -8.47
C SER A 121 15.92 2.36 -7.31
N THR A 122 14.98 2.39 -6.34
CA THR A 122 14.97 1.50 -5.17
C THR A 122 14.35 0.15 -5.50
N PHE A 123 13.13 0.14 -6.04
CA PHE A 123 12.33 -1.08 -6.20
C PHE A 123 12.39 -1.66 -7.63
N GLY A 124 13.09 -0.97 -8.54
CA GLY A 124 13.06 -1.25 -9.98
C GLY A 124 11.76 -0.76 -10.63
N PRO A 125 11.60 -0.97 -11.95
CA PRO A 125 10.39 -0.55 -12.66
C PRO A 125 9.18 -1.37 -12.23
N VAL A 126 7.98 -0.86 -12.47
CA VAL A 126 6.71 -1.61 -12.30
C VAL A 126 6.79 -2.93 -13.06
N ARG A 127 6.70 -4.05 -12.33
CA ARG A 127 6.81 -5.41 -12.89
C ARG A 127 5.46 -6.10 -13.10
N LEU A 128 4.38 -5.55 -12.54
CA LEU A 128 3.03 -6.11 -12.61
C LEU A 128 2.02 -5.01 -12.92
N GLU A 129 1.26 -5.20 -14.00
CA GLU A 129 0.05 -4.40 -14.32
C GLU A 129 -1.17 -5.25 -13.91
N SER A 130 -1.64 -5.08 -12.68
CA SER A 130 -2.70 -5.89 -12.08
C SER A 130 -4.08 -5.34 -12.41
N PHE A 131 -5.02 -6.22 -12.76
CA PHE A 131 -6.40 -5.85 -13.14
C PHE A 131 -6.49 -4.86 -14.32
N ALA A 132 -5.54 -4.89 -15.26
CA ALA A 132 -5.50 -3.96 -16.40
C ALA A 132 -6.79 -3.93 -17.25
N GLY A 133 -7.59 -5.01 -17.25
CA GLY A 133 -8.92 -5.02 -17.89
C GLY A 133 -9.94 -4.06 -17.25
N SER A 134 -9.68 -3.55 -16.05
CA SER A 134 -10.46 -2.50 -15.38
C SER A 134 -9.89 -1.10 -15.56
N ALA A 135 -8.78 -0.94 -16.31
CA ALA A 135 -8.21 0.36 -16.62
C ALA A 135 -9.19 1.23 -17.42
N ILE A 136 -9.10 2.54 -17.20
CA ILE A 136 -9.89 3.56 -17.87
C ILE A 136 -9.04 4.31 -18.91
N GLY A 137 -9.67 5.24 -19.64
CA GLY A 137 -9.00 5.99 -20.71
C GLY A 137 -8.87 5.20 -22.02
N GLU A 138 -8.28 5.86 -23.02
CA GLU A 138 -8.14 5.35 -24.39
C GLU A 138 -6.97 4.38 -24.54
N ASN A 139 -5.80 4.71 -23.99
CA ASN A 139 -4.57 3.92 -24.13
C ASN A 139 -4.41 2.90 -22.99
N ARG A 140 -5.35 1.98 -22.85
CA ARG A 140 -5.36 1.04 -21.72
C ARG A 140 -4.14 0.11 -21.73
N PRO A 141 -3.49 -0.12 -20.59
CA PRO A 141 -2.36 -1.04 -20.50
C PRO A 141 -2.80 -2.48 -20.69
N THR A 142 -1.87 -3.31 -21.14
CA THR A 142 -2.03 -4.77 -21.15
C THR A 142 -1.57 -5.36 -19.82
N GLY A 143 -2.38 -6.26 -19.26
CA GLY A 143 -1.99 -6.99 -18.06
C GLY A 143 -0.70 -7.79 -18.29
N ARG A 144 0.29 -7.62 -17.41
CA ARG A 144 1.59 -8.30 -17.50
C ARG A 144 2.15 -8.62 -16.12
N GLY A 145 3.04 -9.59 -16.05
CA GLY A 145 3.79 -9.91 -14.83
C GLY A 145 3.00 -10.64 -13.73
N LEU A 146 1.80 -11.15 -14.02
CA LEU A 146 0.90 -11.76 -13.04
C LEU A 146 1.57 -12.90 -12.25
N ILE A 147 2.17 -13.87 -12.95
CA ILE A 147 2.81 -15.03 -12.31
C ILE A 147 3.95 -14.57 -11.39
N GLY A 148 4.86 -13.73 -11.89
CA GLY A 148 5.99 -13.21 -11.11
C GLY A 148 5.56 -12.38 -9.90
N GLY A 149 4.55 -11.52 -10.08
CA GLY A 149 4.00 -10.69 -9.00
C GLY A 149 3.32 -11.52 -7.92
N ILE A 150 2.55 -12.56 -8.28
CA ILE A 150 1.94 -13.48 -7.31
C ILE A 150 3.03 -14.25 -6.55
N LEU A 151 4.05 -14.77 -7.24
CA LEU A 151 5.16 -15.46 -6.58
C LEU A 151 5.89 -14.57 -5.58
N LYS A 152 6.16 -13.30 -5.95
CA LYS A 152 6.76 -12.32 -5.02
C LYS A 152 5.85 -12.05 -3.81
N MET A 153 4.56 -11.83 -4.03
CA MET A 153 3.59 -11.62 -2.93
C MET A 153 3.56 -12.82 -1.97
N ILE A 154 3.56 -14.04 -2.49
CA ILE A 154 3.64 -15.27 -1.68
C ILE A 154 4.95 -15.30 -0.88
N GLN A 155 6.09 -14.99 -1.50
CA GLN A 155 7.38 -14.93 -0.80
C GLN A 155 7.38 -13.90 0.33
N ILE A 156 6.83 -12.71 0.10
CA ILE A 156 6.69 -11.65 1.13
C ILE A 156 5.88 -12.20 2.32
N ILE A 157 4.74 -12.84 2.05
CA ILE A 157 3.87 -13.42 3.08
C ILE A 157 4.59 -14.50 3.88
N LEU A 158 5.25 -15.44 3.21
CA LEU A 158 5.95 -16.56 3.84
C LEU A 158 7.12 -16.07 4.70
N VAL A 159 7.96 -15.18 4.17
CA VAL A 159 9.11 -14.64 4.90
C VAL A 159 8.66 -13.79 6.08
N SER A 160 7.62 -12.96 5.92
CA SER A 160 7.05 -12.16 7.02
C SER A 160 6.55 -13.04 8.16
N LYS A 161 5.95 -14.20 7.87
CA LYS A 161 5.53 -15.18 8.88
C LYS A 161 6.70 -15.86 9.58
N VAL A 162 7.68 -16.37 8.83
CA VAL A 162 8.82 -17.13 9.40
C VAL A 162 9.77 -16.24 10.20
N SER A 163 10.03 -15.02 9.74
CA SER A 163 10.93 -14.07 10.40
C SER A 163 10.32 -13.37 11.62
N GLY A 164 9.04 -13.58 11.90
CA GLY A 164 8.32 -12.90 12.99
C GLY A 164 7.94 -11.44 12.70
N HIS A 165 8.31 -10.88 11.54
CA HIS A 165 7.90 -9.52 11.13
C HIS A 165 6.38 -9.37 11.05
N GLY A 166 5.65 -10.45 10.75
CA GLY A 166 4.19 -10.44 10.76
C GLY A 166 3.56 -10.14 12.12
N LYS A 167 4.29 -10.35 13.23
CA LYS A 167 3.85 -9.97 14.59
C LYS A 167 4.08 -8.48 14.90
N ARG A 168 4.96 -7.81 14.15
CA ARG A 168 5.29 -6.37 14.30
C ARG A 168 4.39 -5.49 13.43
N HIS A 169 3.18 -5.93 13.13
CA HIS A 169 2.28 -5.25 12.20
C HIS A 169 1.82 -3.89 12.77
N PRO A 170 2.18 -2.73 12.18
CA PRO A 170 1.86 -1.44 12.79
C PRO A 170 0.38 -1.07 12.64
N PHE A 171 -0.31 -1.70 11.67
CA PHE A 171 -1.72 -1.43 11.37
C PHE A 171 -2.73 -2.41 12.03
N PHE A 172 -2.29 -3.53 12.61
CA PHE A 172 -3.18 -4.53 13.21
C PHE A 172 -2.66 -4.96 14.58
N SER A 173 -3.55 -5.10 15.56
CA SER A 173 -3.20 -5.58 16.90
C SER A 173 -2.78 -7.04 16.85
N ALA A 174 -1.57 -7.35 17.35
CA ALA A 174 -1.06 -8.70 17.42
C ALA A 174 -1.91 -9.62 18.33
N GLU A 175 -2.58 -9.05 19.33
CA GLU A 175 -3.43 -9.77 20.29
C GLU A 175 -4.79 -10.13 19.70
N THR A 176 -5.44 -9.16 19.02
CA THR A 176 -6.83 -9.33 18.56
C THR A 176 -6.95 -9.65 17.08
N GLY A 177 -5.89 -9.45 16.30
CA GLY A 177 -5.92 -9.54 14.84
C GLY A 177 -6.76 -8.46 14.14
N ARG A 178 -7.29 -7.48 14.89
CA ARG A 178 -8.14 -6.40 14.36
C ARG A 178 -7.31 -5.19 13.94
N PRO A 179 -7.80 -4.38 12.98
CA PRO A 179 -7.22 -3.05 12.69
C PRO A 179 -7.05 -2.23 13.97
N ILE A 180 -5.93 -1.51 14.11
CA ILE A 180 -5.69 -0.64 15.28
C ILE A 180 -6.60 0.60 15.29
N VAL A 181 -7.19 0.92 14.14
CA VAL A 181 -8.20 1.96 13.97
C VAL A 181 -9.44 1.30 13.36
N LYS A 182 -10.62 1.53 13.96
CA LYS A 182 -11.87 0.97 13.46
C LYS A 182 -12.12 1.49 12.03
N PRO A 183 -12.29 0.63 11.02
CA PRO A 183 -12.54 1.09 9.67
C PRO A 183 -13.90 1.79 9.54
N GLU A 184 -13.92 2.96 8.91
CA GLU A 184 -15.13 3.56 8.36
C GLU A 184 -15.61 2.76 7.13
N ILE A 185 -16.92 2.65 6.93
CA ILE A 185 -17.50 2.04 5.72
C ILE A 185 -18.00 3.16 4.82
N ALA A 186 -17.31 3.41 3.71
CA ALA A 186 -17.58 4.52 2.80
C ALA A 186 -18.63 4.21 1.72
N GLY A 187 -19.64 3.41 2.08
CA GLY A 187 -20.66 2.79 1.20
C GLY A 187 -20.97 3.53 -0.09
#